data_AF-A0A0W0TMZ0-F1
#
_entry.id   AF-A0A0W0TMZ0-F1
#
_cell.length_a   1.000
_cell.length_b   1.000
_cell.length_c   1.000
_cell.angle_alpha   90.00
_cell.angle_beta   90.00
_cell.angle_gamma   90.00
#
_symmetry.space_group_name_H-M   'P 1'
#
loop_
_entity.id
_entity.type
_entity.pdbx_description
1 polymer ?
#
loop_
_entity_poly.entity_id
_entity_poly.type
_entity_poly.pdbx_seq_one_letter_code
_entity_poly.pdbx_strand_id
1 'polypeptide(L)'
;MSIDLASLKELFDFLEKRLIKNDMAAREKAYGLHVPLMSSISKKLTSELAEGQQAVLGMSRQLPTRYKGVSLQNEKTELLENINTAVKAICTYEALVLCVMTAFRQGLNGCQEHATLVSLALLSLYGVNKGPRVENTMLEIRGTTYNHEFVVFERAAGSVLDDVSSWGNCLVIDSYGHWFSGIQGLPPGTGIANLLHDKTHSGLNISVYHDNKMKLDLLHRYQADTDHPFHTIEKVSLKILTDHLTSFVENAMIKLGLPRLKVLSSPSLCTDSLFAPTKSPAADEPAITPRVETESNLTL
;
A
#
# COMPACT_ATOMS: atom_id res chain seq x y z
N MET A 1 -4.01 -9.66 8.42
CA MET A 1 -5.40 -9.17 8.62
C MET A 1 -6.23 -9.83 7.53
N SER A 2 -7.29 -10.58 7.81
CA SER A 2 -7.92 -11.42 6.78
C SER A 2 -9.10 -10.74 6.10
N ILE A 3 -9.08 -10.66 4.77
CA ILE A 3 -10.21 -10.21 3.95
C ILE A 3 -11.37 -11.20 4.05
N ASP A 4 -12.60 -10.68 4.12
CA ASP A 4 -13.82 -11.47 3.99
C ASP A 4 -14.03 -11.90 2.53
N LEU A 5 -13.88 -13.20 2.29
CA LEU A 5 -14.01 -13.80 0.95
C LEU A 5 -15.42 -13.67 0.38
N ALA A 6 -16.45 -13.52 1.21
CA ALA A 6 -17.81 -13.25 0.72
C ALA A 6 -17.90 -11.86 0.07
N SER A 7 -17.40 -10.81 0.75
CA SER A 7 -17.32 -9.47 0.18
C SER A 7 -16.47 -9.41 -1.11
N LEU A 8 -15.44 -10.25 -1.23
CA LEU A 8 -14.64 -10.36 -2.46
C LEU A 8 -15.43 -10.99 -3.61
N LYS A 9 -16.22 -12.04 -3.34
CA LYS A 9 -17.13 -12.63 -4.33
C LYS A 9 -18.20 -11.65 -4.79
N GLU A 10 -18.78 -10.87 -3.88
CA GLU A 10 -19.74 -9.81 -4.24
C GLU A 10 -19.12 -8.78 -5.20
N LEU A 11 -17.84 -8.43 -5.01
CA LEU A 11 -17.11 -7.57 -5.93
C LEU A 11 -16.93 -8.23 -7.30
N PHE A 12 -16.55 -9.51 -7.35
CA PHE A 12 -16.39 -10.24 -8.62
C PHE A 12 -17.70 -10.28 -9.40
N ASP A 13 -18.79 -10.70 -8.76
CA ASP A 13 -20.13 -10.74 -9.35
C ASP A 13 -20.57 -9.36 -9.88
N PHE A 14 -20.22 -8.29 -9.17
CA PHE A 14 -20.50 -6.91 -9.60
C PHE A 14 -19.72 -6.55 -10.86
N LEU A 15 -18.42 -6.86 -10.90
CA LEU A 15 -17.56 -6.56 -12.05
C LEU A 15 -17.99 -7.35 -13.29
N GLU A 16 -18.28 -8.64 -13.14
CA GLU A 16 -18.80 -9.52 -14.19
C GLU A 16 -20.07 -8.98 -14.84
N LYS A 17 -21.02 -8.50 -14.03
CA LYS A 17 -22.27 -7.92 -14.52
C LYS A 17 -22.07 -6.60 -15.26
N ARG A 18 -20.98 -5.88 -15.00
CA ARG A 18 -20.72 -4.53 -15.53
C ARG A 18 -19.76 -4.53 -16.72
N LEU A 19 -18.77 -5.41 -16.73
CA LEU A 19 -17.68 -5.47 -17.71
C LEU A 19 -17.91 -6.63 -18.68
N ILE A 20 -18.73 -6.39 -19.70
CA ILE A 20 -19.21 -7.44 -20.62
C ILE A 20 -18.80 -7.23 -22.08
N LYS A 21 -18.33 -6.04 -22.45
CA LYS A 21 -18.06 -5.68 -23.84
C LYS A 21 -16.59 -5.87 -24.17
N ASN A 22 -16.32 -6.50 -25.30
CA ASN A 22 -14.99 -6.57 -25.87
C ASN A 22 -14.86 -5.59 -27.05
N ASP A 23 -14.52 -4.33 -26.75
CA ASP A 23 -14.30 -3.27 -27.74
C ASP A 23 -12.89 -2.70 -27.56
N MET A 24 -11.96 -3.21 -28.36
CA MET A 24 -10.54 -2.85 -28.30
C MET A 24 -10.28 -1.41 -28.73
N ALA A 25 -11.07 -0.85 -29.66
CA ALA A 25 -10.87 0.53 -30.12
C ALA A 25 -11.32 1.53 -29.06
N ALA A 26 -12.46 1.27 -28.40
CA ALA A 26 -12.90 2.06 -27.27
C ALA A 26 -11.92 1.97 -26.09
N ARG A 27 -11.34 0.79 -25.86
CA ARG A 27 -10.32 0.57 -24.84
C ARG A 27 -9.06 1.37 -25.15
N GLU A 28 -8.50 1.25 -26.35
CA GLU A 28 -7.33 2.01 -26.78
C GLU A 28 -7.56 3.52 -26.62
N LYS A 29 -8.74 4.02 -26.99
CA LYS A 29 -9.11 5.43 -26.78
C LYS A 29 -9.15 5.84 -25.31
N ALA A 30 -9.68 5.00 -24.43
CA ALA A 30 -9.73 5.28 -23.00
C ALA A 30 -8.33 5.35 -22.38
N TYR A 31 -7.44 4.42 -22.75
CA TYR A 31 -6.07 4.36 -22.25
C TYR A 31 -5.12 5.35 -22.93
N GLY A 32 -5.43 5.81 -24.15
CA GLY A 32 -4.70 6.89 -24.82
C GLY A 32 -4.72 8.22 -24.05
N LEU A 33 -5.62 8.37 -23.07
CA LEU A 33 -5.67 9.51 -22.16
C LEU A 33 -4.69 9.41 -20.98
N HIS A 34 -4.00 8.28 -20.78
CA HIS A 34 -3.17 8.06 -19.59
C HIS A 34 -2.07 9.11 -19.45
N VAL A 35 -1.26 9.32 -20.49
CA VAL A 35 -0.16 10.30 -20.49
C VAL A 35 -0.65 11.74 -20.24
N PRO A 36 -1.67 12.27 -20.96
CA PRO A 36 -2.15 13.63 -20.68
C PRO A 36 -2.78 13.77 -19.30
N LEU A 37 -3.49 12.74 -18.79
CA LEU A 37 -4.02 12.74 -17.42
C LEU A 37 -2.89 12.78 -16.39
N MET A 38 -1.88 11.91 -16.54
CA MET A 38 -0.72 11.87 -15.64
C MET A 38 -0.01 13.24 -15.59
N SER A 39 0.18 13.89 -16.74
CA SER A 39 0.78 15.23 -16.81
C SER A 39 -0.07 16.29 -16.09
N SER A 40 -1.40 16.25 -16.29
CA SER A 40 -2.33 17.19 -15.65
C SER A 40 -2.36 17.02 -14.13
N ILE A 41 -2.47 15.78 -13.65
CA ILE A 41 -2.49 15.43 -12.22
C ILE A 41 -1.15 15.83 -11.57
N SER A 42 -0.03 15.51 -12.21
CA SER A 42 1.31 15.84 -11.71
C SER A 42 1.51 17.34 -11.52
N LYS A 43 1.06 18.17 -12.46
CA LYS A 43 1.12 19.63 -12.32
C LYS A 43 0.34 20.10 -11.08
N LYS A 44 -0.90 19.63 -10.92
CA LYS A 44 -1.75 20.00 -9.78
C LYS A 44 -1.12 19.58 -8.44
N LEU A 45 -0.70 18.31 -8.34
CA LEU A 45 -0.18 17.74 -7.11
C LEU A 45 1.17 18.35 -6.71
N THR A 46 2.03 18.65 -7.70
CA THR A 46 3.31 19.32 -7.45
C THR A 46 3.10 20.76 -6.97
N SER A 47 2.12 21.48 -7.52
CA SER A 47 1.75 22.82 -7.03
C SER A 47 1.26 22.78 -5.59
N GLU A 48 0.35 21.86 -5.24
CA GLU A 48 -0.17 21.70 -3.88
C GLU A 48 0.95 21.37 -2.87
N LEU A 49 1.88 20.49 -3.26
CA LEU A 49 3.07 20.20 -2.46
C LEU A 49 3.96 21.43 -2.26
N ALA A 50 4.24 22.16 -3.34
CA ALA A 50 5.10 23.35 -3.27
C ALA A 50 4.49 24.42 -2.36
N GLU A 51 3.18 24.67 -2.47
CA GLU A 51 2.45 25.61 -1.61
C GLU A 51 2.51 25.17 -0.13
N GLY A 52 2.24 23.89 0.15
CA GLY A 52 2.30 23.34 1.51
C GLY A 52 3.70 23.42 2.13
N GLN A 53 4.74 23.12 1.34
CA GLN A 53 6.13 23.22 1.79
C GLN A 53 6.56 24.68 2.02
N GLN A 54 6.16 25.61 1.14
CA GLN A 54 6.46 27.03 1.28
C GLN A 54 5.81 27.64 2.54
N ALA A 55 4.56 27.27 2.84
CA ALA A 55 3.87 27.74 4.04
C ALA A 55 4.64 27.38 5.32
N VAL A 56 5.21 26.17 5.38
CA VAL A 56 6.03 25.71 6.51
C VAL A 56 7.38 26.41 6.56
N LEU A 57 8.05 26.59 5.43
CA LEU A 57 9.32 27.31 5.38
C LEU A 57 9.18 28.78 5.80
N GLY A 58 8.03 29.40 5.52
CA GLY A 58 7.71 30.76 5.99
C GLY A 58 7.53 30.87 7.51
N MET A 59 7.23 29.76 8.19
CA MET A 59 7.03 29.71 9.65
C MET A 59 8.30 29.28 10.42
N SER A 60 9.19 28.53 9.77
CA SER A 60 10.45 28.05 10.39
C SER A 60 11.51 29.16 10.44
N ARG A 61 11.86 29.61 11.65
CA ARG A 61 13.04 30.47 11.89
C ARG A 61 14.32 29.62 11.88
N GLN A 62 15.38 30.19 11.28
CA GLN A 62 16.79 29.78 11.25
C GLN A 62 17.11 28.29 11.53
N LEU A 63 17.68 27.62 10.52
CA LEU A 63 18.24 26.26 10.65
C LEU A 63 19.18 26.16 11.88
N PRO A 64 19.03 25.12 12.72
CA PRO A 64 19.95 24.89 13.84
C PRO A 64 21.40 24.85 13.33
N THR A 65 22.30 25.53 14.04
CA THR A 65 23.71 25.69 13.66
C THR A 65 24.46 24.37 13.44
N ARG A 66 23.97 23.26 14.00
CA ARG A 66 24.52 21.90 13.83
C ARG A 66 24.35 21.32 12.42
N TYR A 67 23.45 21.87 11.60
CA TYR A 67 23.19 21.41 10.22
C TYR A 67 23.73 22.42 9.20
N LYS A 68 25.05 22.43 8.99
CA LYS A 68 25.71 23.18 7.92
C LYS A 68 26.79 22.29 7.28
N GLY A 69 26.66 21.98 5.98
CA GLY A 69 27.66 21.19 5.26
C GLY A 69 27.13 20.52 3.98
N VAL A 70 28.03 19.85 3.26
CA VAL A 70 27.74 19.13 2.00
C VAL A 70 26.76 17.94 2.22
N SER A 71 26.80 17.29 3.38
CA SER A 71 25.86 16.21 3.76
C SER A 71 24.39 16.65 3.63
N LEU A 72 24.10 17.88 4.06
CA LEU A 72 22.73 18.41 4.04
C LEU A 72 22.21 18.66 2.61
N GLN A 73 23.08 18.97 1.66
CA GLN A 73 22.67 19.11 0.25
C GLN A 73 22.38 17.76 -0.40
N ASN A 74 23.13 16.72 -0.04
CA ASN A 74 22.87 15.36 -0.51
C ASN A 74 21.55 14.84 0.05
N GLU A 75 21.32 14.99 1.35
CA GLU A 75 20.07 14.62 2.02
C GLU A 75 18.85 15.38 1.47
N LYS A 76 19.02 16.66 1.13
CA LYS A 76 17.98 17.45 0.46
C LYS A 76 17.64 16.86 -0.91
N THR A 77 18.67 16.58 -1.71
CA THR A 77 18.50 16.06 -3.07
C THR A 77 17.79 14.71 -3.03
N GLU A 78 18.20 13.83 -2.12
CA GLU A 78 17.58 12.53 -1.92
C GLU A 78 16.11 12.64 -1.46
N LEU A 79 15.80 13.55 -0.53
CA LEU A 79 14.41 13.78 -0.13
C LEU A 79 13.55 14.25 -1.30
N LEU A 80 14.04 15.19 -2.11
CA LEU A 80 13.33 15.68 -3.29
C LEU A 80 13.10 14.57 -4.32
N GLU A 81 14.10 13.69 -4.50
CA GLU A 81 13.98 12.52 -5.37
C GLU A 81 12.92 11.53 -4.85
N ASN A 82 12.88 11.27 -3.54
CA ASN A 82 11.87 10.42 -2.92
C ASN A 82 10.46 11.01 -3.07
N ILE A 83 10.30 12.32 -2.85
CA ILE A 83 9.02 13.02 -3.06
C ILE A 83 8.59 12.91 -4.52
N ASN A 84 9.49 13.17 -5.48
CA ASN A 84 9.19 13.06 -6.91
C ASN A 84 8.82 11.63 -7.32
N THR A 85 9.49 10.63 -6.73
CA THR A 85 9.18 9.22 -6.95
C THR A 85 7.78 8.87 -6.46
N ALA A 86 7.39 9.31 -5.26
CA ALA A 86 6.04 9.12 -4.74
C ALA A 86 4.99 9.86 -5.60
N VAL A 87 5.24 11.12 -5.97
CA VAL A 87 4.36 11.90 -6.87
C VAL A 87 4.14 11.15 -8.18
N LYS A 88 5.21 10.65 -8.82
CA LYS A 88 5.12 9.91 -10.07
C LYS A 88 4.29 8.64 -9.93
N ALA A 89 4.50 7.88 -8.85
CA ALA A 89 3.73 6.66 -8.57
C ALA A 89 2.23 6.97 -8.41
N ILE A 90 1.89 7.98 -7.59
CA ILE A 90 0.51 8.43 -7.37
C ILE A 90 -0.13 8.90 -8.68
N CYS A 91 0.52 9.77 -9.44
CA CYS A 91 -0.02 10.31 -10.69
C CYS A 91 -0.26 9.21 -11.73
N THR A 92 0.64 8.23 -11.80
CA THR A 92 0.51 7.08 -12.72
C THR A 92 -0.70 6.23 -12.36
N TYR A 93 -0.88 5.95 -11.06
CA TYR A 93 -2.01 5.19 -10.56
C TYR A 93 -3.35 5.93 -10.77
N GLU A 94 -3.42 7.22 -10.41
CA GLU A 94 -4.64 8.00 -10.59
C GLU A 94 -5.04 8.13 -12.06
N ALA A 95 -4.07 8.36 -12.95
CA ALA A 95 -4.32 8.40 -14.39
C ALA A 95 -4.87 7.05 -14.88
N LEU A 96 -4.29 5.93 -14.43
CA LEU A 96 -4.79 4.59 -14.75
C LEU A 96 -6.22 4.40 -14.26
N VAL A 97 -6.52 4.73 -13.00
CA VAL A 97 -7.87 4.60 -12.44
C VAL A 97 -8.87 5.46 -13.23
N LEU A 98 -8.51 6.66 -13.66
CA LEU A 98 -9.39 7.50 -14.50
C LEU A 98 -9.63 6.91 -15.90
N CYS A 99 -8.60 6.30 -16.51
CA CYS A 99 -8.77 5.52 -17.75
C CYS A 99 -9.73 4.34 -17.52
N VAL A 100 -9.53 3.58 -16.45
CA VAL A 100 -10.37 2.44 -16.07
C VAL A 100 -11.80 2.88 -15.74
N MET A 101 -12.01 4.03 -15.09
CA MET A 101 -13.35 4.59 -14.87
C MET A 101 -14.06 4.89 -16.19
N THR A 102 -13.31 5.36 -17.19
CA THR A 102 -13.84 5.63 -18.54
C THR A 102 -14.18 4.33 -19.27
N ALA A 103 -13.34 3.31 -19.15
CA ALA A 103 -13.57 1.97 -19.67
C ALA A 103 -14.78 1.28 -18.99
N PHE A 104 -14.86 1.37 -17.66
CA PHE A 104 -15.94 0.82 -16.84
C PHE A 104 -17.31 1.38 -17.22
N ARG A 105 -17.42 2.69 -17.45
CA ARG A 105 -18.68 3.32 -17.91
C ARG A 105 -19.16 2.77 -19.26
N GLN A 106 -18.23 2.36 -20.11
CA GLN A 106 -18.53 1.75 -21.40
C GLN A 106 -18.82 0.25 -21.30
N GLY A 107 -18.46 -0.37 -20.16
CA GLY A 107 -18.60 -1.79 -19.87
C GLY A 107 -17.49 -2.64 -20.49
N LEU A 108 -16.28 -2.10 -20.67
CA LEU A 108 -15.17 -2.79 -21.34
C LEU A 108 -14.56 -3.89 -20.45
N ASN A 109 -14.41 -5.09 -20.99
CA ASN A 109 -13.93 -6.26 -20.28
C ASN A 109 -12.46 -6.54 -20.61
N GLY A 110 -11.57 -6.27 -19.64
CA GLY A 110 -10.14 -6.60 -19.72
C GLY A 110 -9.54 -6.85 -18.34
N CYS A 111 -8.50 -7.67 -18.28
CA CYS A 111 -7.84 -8.06 -17.03
C CYS A 111 -7.31 -6.86 -16.24
N GLN A 112 -6.80 -5.83 -16.93
CA GLN A 112 -6.30 -4.60 -16.33
C GLN A 112 -7.41 -3.79 -15.64
N GLU A 113 -8.60 -3.67 -16.25
CA GLU A 113 -9.76 -3.01 -15.66
C GLU A 113 -10.18 -3.72 -14.38
N HIS A 114 -10.29 -5.05 -14.44
CA HIS A 114 -10.59 -5.92 -13.31
C HIS A 114 -9.59 -5.76 -12.16
N ALA A 115 -8.30 -5.97 -12.43
CA ALA A 115 -7.24 -5.87 -11.43
C ALA A 115 -7.15 -4.47 -10.80
N THR A 116 -7.32 -3.41 -11.59
CA THR A 116 -7.31 -2.03 -11.09
C THR A 116 -8.49 -1.74 -10.16
N LEU A 117 -9.70 -2.21 -10.49
CA LEU A 117 -10.89 -2.02 -9.66
C LEU A 117 -10.82 -2.82 -8.36
N VAL A 118 -10.27 -4.04 -8.40
CA VAL A 118 -9.99 -4.84 -7.20
C VAL A 118 -8.94 -4.16 -6.32
N SER A 119 -7.83 -3.69 -6.92
CA SER A 119 -6.79 -2.92 -6.23
C SER A 119 -7.37 -1.67 -5.55
N LEU A 120 -8.23 -0.92 -6.23
CA LEU A 120 -8.93 0.25 -5.69
C LEU A 120 -9.82 -0.10 -4.48
N ALA A 121 -10.59 -1.19 -4.57
CA ALA A 121 -11.44 -1.64 -3.47
C ALA A 121 -10.62 -2.08 -2.24
N LEU A 122 -9.49 -2.77 -2.45
CA LEU A 122 -8.57 -3.16 -1.38
C LEU A 122 -7.85 -1.95 -0.78
N LEU A 123 -7.50 -0.96 -1.60
CA LEU A 123 -6.90 0.29 -1.15
C LEU A 123 -7.85 1.11 -0.28
N SER A 124 -9.15 1.14 -0.62
CA SER A 124 -10.18 1.74 0.23
C SER A 124 -10.36 0.99 1.55
N LEU A 125 -10.29 -0.35 1.54
CA LEU A 125 -10.39 -1.16 2.76
C LEU A 125 -9.21 -0.98 3.72
N TYR A 126 -7.98 -1.06 3.20
CA TYR A 126 -6.76 -1.10 4.02
C TYR A 126 -6.06 0.25 4.17
N GLY A 127 -6.48 1.23 3.38
CA GLY A 127 -5.93 2.59 3.36
C GLY A 127 -4.65 2.74 2.56
N VAL A 128 -4.43 3.96 2.08
CA VAL A 128 -3.21 4.39 1.37
C VAL A 128 -2.01 4.36 2.32
N ASN A 129 -0.90 3.77 1.85
CA ASN A 129 0.33 3.59 2.63
C ASN A 129 0.14 2.84 3.97
N LYS A 130 -1.00 2.18 4.16
CA LYS A 130 -1.38 1.52 5.41
C LYS A 130 -1.71 0.06 5.14
N GLY A 131 -1.91 -0.67 6.23
CA GLY A 131 -2.36 -2.05 6.18
C GLY A 131 -1.41 -3.00 5.41
N PRO A 132 -1.95 -4.15 5.01
CA PRO A 132 -1.19 -5.17 4.30
C PRO A 132 -0.85 -4.77 2.87
N ARG A 133 0.19 -5.39 2.31
CA ARG A 133 0.67 -5.09 0.95
C ARG A 133 -0.35 -5.56 -0.10
N VAL A 134 -0.75 -4.66 -1.00
CA VAL A 134 -1.61 -4.95 -2.15
C VAL A 134 -0.84 -4.55 -3.39
N GLU A 135 -0.69 -5.46 -4.36
CA GLU A 135 0.09 -5.24 -5.57
C GLU A 135 -0.74 -5.61 -6.79
N ASN A 136 -0.90 -4.68 -7.73
CA ASN A 136 -1.38 -5.04 -9.06
C ASN A 136 -0.18 -5.57 -9.87
N THR A 137 -0.24 -6.85 -10.21
CA THR A 137 0.84 -7.64 -10.79
C THR A 137 0.47 -8.03 -12.21
N MET A 138 1.41 -7.88 -13.12
CA MET A 138 1.28 -8.24 -14.52
C MET A 138 2.16 -9.44 -14.84
N LEU A 139 1.57 -10.43 -15.51
CA LEU A 139 2.26 -11.46 -16.24
C LEU A 139 2.30 -11.11 -17.72
N GLU A 140 3.44 -11.31 -18.36
CA GLU A 140 3.60 -11.07 -19.80
C GLU A 140 4.40 -12.20 -20.47
N ILE A 141 4.08 -12.50 -21.72
CA ILE A 141 4.95 -13.29 -22.59
C ILE A 141 5.86 -12.32 -23.34
N ARG A 142 7.17 -12.41 -23.10
CA ARG A 142 8.17 -11.52 -23.72
C ARG A 142 8.01 -11.44 -25.24
N GLY A 143 8.03 -10.23 -25.77
CA GLY A 143 7.97 -9.99 -27.21
C GLY A 143 6.59 -10.15 -27.84
N THR A 144 5.53 -10.27 -27.02
CA THR A 144 4.14 -10.35 -27.49
C THR A 144 3.27 -9.30 -26.83
N THR A 145 2.03 -9.16 -27.30
CA THR A 145 0.99 -8.34 -26.66
C THR A 145 0.19 -9.09 -25.60
N TYR A 146 0.50 -10.37 -25.36
CA TYR A 146 -0.22 -11.19 -24.41
C TYR A 146 0.28 -10.92 -22.99
N ASN A 147 -0.59 -10.30 -22.21
CA ASN A 147 -0.39 -10.05 -20.79
C ASN A 147 -1.67 -10.37 -20.01
N HIS A 148 -1.50 -10.52 -18.70
CA HIS A 148 -2.59 -10.73 -17.76
C HIS A 148 -2.29 -10.00 -16.45
N GLU A 149 -3.24 -9.19 -15.98
CA GLU A 149 -3.14 -8.46 -14.71
C GLU A 149 -4.06 -9.07 -13.66
N PHE A 150 -3.56 -9.13 -12.42
CA PHE A 150 -4.27 -9.62 -11.24
C PHE A 150 -3.69 -8.97 -9.99
N VAL A 151 -4.35 -9.14 -8.85
CA VAL A 151 -3.89 -8.57 -7.57
C VAL A 151 -3.23 -9.64 -6.71
N VAL A 152 -2.09 -9.30 -6.11
CA VAL A 152 -1.44 -10.08 -5.07
C VAL A 152 -1.60 -9.36 -3.74
N PHE A 153 -2.18 -10.05 -2.76
CA PHE A 153 -2.44 -9.53 -1.42
C PHE A 153 -1.58 -10.24 -0.37
N GLU A 154 -0.91 -9.46 0.48
CA GLU A 154 -0.02 -9.94 1.55
C GLU A 154 1.18 -10.77 1.04
N ARG A 155 1.79 -10.38 -0.09
CA ARG A 155 3.07 -10.97 -0.52
C ARG A 155 4.16 -10.76 0.54
N ALA A 156 4.87 -11.83 0.89
CA ALA A 156 5.88 -11.83 1.95
C ALA A 156 6.94 -10.74 1.74
N ALA A 157 7.30 -10.02 2.81
CA ALA A 157 8.35 -9.01 2.79
C ALA A 157 9.70 -9.65 2.43
N GLY A 158 10.48 -8.99 1.57
CA GLY A 158 11.76 -9.52 1.08
C GLY A 158 11.66 -10.66 0.06
N SER A 159 10.45 -11.12 -0.30
CA SER A 159 10.28 -12.12 -1.35
C SER A 159 10.71 -11.60 -2.73
N VAL A 160 11.28 -12.50 -3.53
CA VAL A 160 11.74 -12.20 -4.88
C VAL A 160 10.56 -12.37 -5.84
N LEU A 161 10.35 -11.38 -6.72
CA LEU A 161 9.18 -11.36 -7.59
C LEU A 161 9.14 -12.57 -8.54
N ASP A 162 10.25 -12.88 -9.20
CA ASP A 162 10.34 -14.02 -10.12
C ASP A 162 10.39 -15.38 -9.39
N ASP A 163 10.53 -15.39 -8.07
CA ASP A 163 10.46 -16.59 -7.24
C ASP A 163 9.11 -16.67 -6.51
N VAL A 164 8.08 -17.11 -7.23
CA VAL A 164 6.71 -17.26 -6.70
C VAL A 164 6.66 -18.14 -5.44
N SER A 165 7.56 -19.12 -5.30
CA SER A 165 7.60 -19.97 -4.11
C SER A 165 8.03 -19.21 -2.84
N SER A 166 8.74 -18.09 -2.99
CA SER A 166 9.15 -17.22 -1.87
C SER A 166 8.04 -16.28 -1.39
N TRP A 167 6.90 -16.22 -2.07
CA TRP A 167 5.84 -15.24 -1.81
C TRP A 167 5.04 -15.47 -0.53
N GLY A 168 5.22 -16.63 0.12
CA GLY A 168 4.58 -17.00 1.37
C GLY A 168 3.09 -17.34 1.21
N ASN A 169 2.30 -17.06 2.26
CA ASN A 169 0.86 -17.35 2.31
C ASN A 169 0.01 -16.26 1.66
N CYS A 170 0.51 -15.61 0.61
CA CYS A 170 -0.20 -14.53 -0.03
C CYS A 170 -1.43 -15.03 -0.80
N LEU A 171 -2.40 -14.15 -1.01
CA LEU A 171 -3.62 -14.42 -1.75
C LEU A 171 -3.46 -13.80 -3.16
N VAL A 172 -3.63 -14.63 -4.19
CA VAL A 172 -3.74 -14.18 -5.57
C VAL A 172 -5.22 -14.01 -5.91
N ILE A 173 -5.57 -12.85 -6.45
CA ILE A 173 -6.95 -12.43 -6.71
C ILE A 173 -7.06 -12.06 -8.18
N ASP A 174 -7.77 -12.90 -8.94
CA ASP A 174 -7.98 -12.74 -10.39
C ASP A 174 -9.47 -12.69 -10.69
N SER A 175 -10.03 -11.48 -10.69
CA SER A 175 -11.46 -11.28 -10.97
C SER A 175 -11.83 -11.44 -12.45
N TYR A 176 -10.85 -11.33 -13.35
CA TYR A 176 -11.06 -11.61 -14.77
C TYR A 176 -11.08 -13.12 -15.03
N GLY A 177 -10.25 -13.89 -14.33
CA GLY A 177 -10.26 -15.34 -14.31
C GLY A 177 -11.36 -15.96 -13.43
N HIS A 178 -12.06 -15.15 -12.62
CA HIS A 178 -13.11 -15.57 -11.67
C HIS A 178 -12.64 -16.46 -10.53
N TRP A 179 -11.40 -16.28 -10.06
CA TRP A 179 -10.89 -17.05 -8.94
C TRP A 179 -9.97 -16.22 -8.03
N PHE A 180 -9.86 -16.67 -6.79
CA PHE A 180 -8.83 -16.20 -5.86
C PHE A 180 -8.36 -17.39 -5.03
N SER A 181 -7.06 -17.49 -4.79
CA SER A 181 -6.48 -18.59 -4.03
C SER A 181 -5.14 -18.21 -3.43
N GLY A 182 -4.78 -18.87 -2.33
CA GLY A 182 -3.40 -18.87 -1.86
C GLY A 182 -2.47 -19.50 -2.90
N ILE A 183 -1.18 -19.12 -2.86
CA ILE A 183 -0.17 -19.57 -3.84
C ILE A 183 -0.11 -21.09 -4.02
N GLN A 184 -0.27 -21.85 -2.94
CA GLN A 184 -0.23 -23.32 -2.98
C GLN A 184 -1.51 -23.96 -3.56
N GLY A 185 -2.60 -23.20 -3.65
CA GLY A 185 -3.90 -23.67 -4.15
C GLY A 185 -4.25 -23.13 -5.53
N LEU A 186 -3.29 -22.53 -6.24
CA LEU A 186 -3.55 -21.93 -7.54
C LEU A 186 -4.09 -22.97 -8.54
N PRO A 187 -5.09 -22.61 -9.37
CA PRO A 187 -5.61 -23.53 -10.37
C PRO A 187 -4.49 -23.98 -11.34
N PRO A 188 -4.43 -25.28 -11.68
CA PRO A 188 -3.50 -25.78 -12.69
C PRO A 188 -3.66 -25.06 -14.03
N GLY A 189 -2.54 -24.81 -14.71
CA GLY A 189 -2.53 -24.14 -16.02
C GLY A 189 -2.66 -22.61 -15.95
N THR A 190 -2.75 -22.01 -14.77
CA THR A 190 -2.61 -20.55 -14.63
C THR A 190 -1.15 -20.14 -14.84
N GLY A 191 -0.93 -18.93 -15.38
CA GLY A 191 0.44 -18.43 -15.61
C GLY A 191 1.29 -18.37 -14.33
N ILE A 192 0.68 -18.05 -13.18
CA ILE A 192 1.38 -18.08 -11.89
C ILE A 192 1.68 -19.50 -11.41
N ALA A 193 0.78 -20.47 -11.62
CA ALA A 193 1.09 -21.87 -11.33
C ALA A 193 2.27 -22.36 -12.19
N ASN A 194 2.31 -21.98 -13.47
CA ASN A 194 3.44 -22.33 -14.35
C ASN A 194 4.75 -21.69 -13.87
N LEU A 195 4.73 -20.44 -13.38
CA LEU A 195 5.91 -19.83 -12.76
C LEU A 195 6.29 -20.52 -11.45
N LEU A 196 5.33 -20.95 -10.64
CA LEU A 196 5.61 -21.64 -9.38
C LEU A 196 6.28 -22.99 -9.60
N HIS A 197 5.78 -23.78 -10.56
CA HIS A 197 6.18 -25.17 -10.77
C HIS A 197 7.27 -25.34 -11.85
N ASP A 198 7.26 -24.52 -12.91
CA ASP A 198 8.08 -24.69 -14.12
C ASP A 198 9.00 -23.49 -14.42
N LYS A 199 9.44 -22.78 -13.37
CA LYS A 199 10.23 -21.52 -13.36
C LYS A 199 11.10 -21.24 -14.60
N THR A 200 11.90 -22.19 -15.05
CA THR A 200 12.87 -22.04 -16.14
C THR A 200 12.31 -22.18 -17.56
N HIS A 201 11.11 -22.74 -17.73
CA HIS A 201 10.52 -23.06 -19.04
C HIS A 201 9.23 -22.30 -19.34
N SER A 202 8.67 -21.57 -18.37
CA SER A 202 7.39 -20.87 -18.52
C SER A 202 7.39 -19.80 -19.62
N GLY A 203 8.54 -19.16 -19.88
CA GLY A 203 8.66 -18.04 -20.83
C GLY A 203 7.91 -16.77 -20.40
N LEU A 204 7.43 -16.72 -19.16
CA LEU A 204 6.67 -15.61 -18.59
C LEU A 204 7.59 -14.67 -17.80
N ASN A 205 7.35 -13.37 -17.91
CA ASN A 205 7.85 -12.39 -16.95
C ASN A 205 6.75 -11.98 -15.99
N ILE A 206 7.17 -11.56 -14.82
CA ILE A 206 6.29 -10.96 -13.82
C ILE A 206 6.79 -9.57 -13.43
N SER A 207 5.87 -8.63 -13.30
CA SER A 207 6.18 -7.25 -12.88
C SER A 207 5.07 -6.69 -12.01
N VAL A 208 5.39 -5.70 -11.17
CA VAL A 208 4.40 -5.00 -10.34
C VAL A 208 4.17 -3.62 -10.95
N TYR A 209 2.94 -3.35 -11.39
CA TYR A 209 2.60 -2.06 -12.01
C TYR A 209 2.41 -0.98 -10.96
N HIS A 210 1.72 -1.29 -9.85
CA HIS A 210 1.62 -0.43 -8.67
C HIS A 210 1.36 -1.24 -7.40
N ASP A 211 1.66 -0.62 -6.26
CA ASP A 211 1.38 -1.14 -4.92
C ASP A 211 0.62 -0.10 -4.09
N ASN A 212 -0.06 -0.52 -3.02
CA ASN A 212 -0.79 0.40 -2.13
C ASN A 212 0.08 1.32 -1.27
N LYS A 213 1.41 1.15 -1.30
CA LYS A 213 2.34 2.07 -0.62
C LYS A 213 2.63 3.29 -1.46
N MET A 214 2.54 3.20 -2.79
CA MET A 214 2.74 4.32 -3.72
C MET A 214 4.06 5.06 -3.48
N LYS A 215 5.08 4.31 -3.02
CA LYS A 215 6.41 4.83 -2.63
C LYS A 215 6.39 5.88 -1.51
N LEU A 216 5.27 6.01 -0.78
CA LEU A 216 5.16 6.90 0.38
C LEU A 216 5.98 6.42 1.58
N ASP A 217 6.35 5.14 1.60
CA ASP A 217 7.30 4.56 2.56
C ASP A 217 8.69 5.22 2.50
N LEU A 218 9.06 5.83 1.37
CA LEU A 218 10.31 6.59 1.22
C LEU A 218 10.33 7.90 2.01
N LEU A 219 9.18 8.36 2.52
CA LEU A 219 9.00 9.63 3.25
C LEU A 219 8.86 9.41 4.76
N HIS A 220 9.62 8.47 5.31
CA HIS A 220 9.66 8.15 6.75
C HIS A 220 11.07 8.23 7.34
N ARG A 221 12.05 8.73 6.59
CA ARG A 221 13.47 8.69 6.95
C ARG A 221 13.75 9.43 8.25
N TYR A 222 13.14 10.60 8.43
CA TYR A 222 13.39 11.45 9.60
C TYR A 222 12.35 11.26 10.69
N GLN A 223 11.50 10.23 10.61
CA GLN A 223 10.43 10.01 11.59
C GLN A 223 10.97 9.84 13.03
N ALA A 224 12.17 9.29 13.18
CA ALA A 224 12.82 9.11 14.48
C ALA A 224 13.66 10.32 14.94
N ASP A 225 14.01 11.25 14.04
CA ASP A 225 14.74 12.49 14.34
C ASP A 225 13.83 13.69 14.04
N THR A 226 12.92 13.99 14.96
CA THR A 226 11.92 15.04 14.78
C THR A 226 12.52 16.44 14.69
N ASP A 227 13.76 16.62 15.15
CA ASP A 227 14.50 17.87 15.09
C ASP A 227 15.29 18.02 13.77
N HIS A 228 15.28 17.00 12.90
CA HIS A 228 15.95 17.06 11.62
C HIS A 228 15.36 18.20 10.76
N PRO A 229 16.18 19.04 10.11
CA PRO A 229 15.69 20.20 9.35
C PRO A 229 14.74 19.84 8.22
N PHE A 230 14.80 18.61 7.71
CA PHE A 230 13.91 18.13 6.66
C PHE A 230 12.72 17.32 7.15
N HIS A 231 12.64 16.98 8.44
CA HIS A 231 11.52 16.20 8.97
C HIS A 231 10.18 16.89 8.71
N THR A 232 10.09 18.20 8.90
CA THR A 232 8.83 18.94 8.67
C THR A 232 8.41 18.92 7.20
N ILE A 233 9.36 19.04 6.26
CA ILE A 233 9.08 18.96 4.82
C ILE A 233 8.61 17.55 4.45
N GLU A 234 9.31 16.52 4.92
CA GLU A 234 8.95 15.11 4.73
C GLU A 234 7.52 14.85 5.24
N LYS A 235 7.24 15.22 6.50
CA LYS A 235 5.95 15.03 7.16
C LYS A 235 4.80 15.72 6.43
N VAL A 236 5.00 16.97 6.00
CA VAL A 236 3.97 17.72 5.26
C VAL A 236 3.73 17.11 3.89
N SER A 237 4.80 16.69 3.20
CA SER A 237 4.68 16.07 1.88
C SER A 237 3.94 14.73 1.99
N LEU A 238 4.31 13.89 2.96
CA LEU A 238 3.63 12.63 3.24
C LEU A 238 2.14 12.85 3.52
N LYS A 239 1.79 13.85 4.34
CA LYS A 239 0.39 14.17 4.66
C LYS A 239 -0.39 14.58 3.42
N ILE A 240 0.11 15.55 2.64
CA ILE A 240 -0.56 16.05 1.43
C ILE A 240 -0.80 14.89 0.44
N LEU A 241 0.24 14.10 0.17
CA LEU A 241 0.15 12.98 -0.77
C LEU A 241 -0.83 11.89 -0.30
N THR A 242 -0.78 11.53 0.99
CA THR A 242 -1.68 10.52 1.57
C THR A 242 -3.13 11.00 1.55
N ASP A 243 -3.39 12.25 1.93
CA ASP A 243 -4.73 12.82 1.98
C ASP A 243 -5.33 12.96 0.57
N HIS A 244 -4.53 13.45 -0.38
CA HIS A 244 -4.92 13.56 -1.79
C HIS A 244 -5.34 12.21 -2.36
N LEU A 245 -4.48 11.18 -2.23
CA LEU A 245 -4.77 9.86 -2.77
C LEU A 245 -5.93 9.18 -2.03
N THR A 246 -6.04 9.34 -0.71
CA THR A 246 -7.17 8.79 0.06
C THR A 246 -8.49 9.40 -0.40
N SER A 247 -8.51 10.72 -0.59
CA SER A 247 -9.68 11.43 -1.13
C SER A 247 -10.01 10.96 -2.55
N PHE A 248 -9.01 10.79 -3.41
CA PHE A 248 -9.20 10.26 -4.75
C PHE A 248 -9.83 8.87 -4.74
N VAL A 249 -9.30 7.95 -3.94
CA VAL A 249 -9.76 6.56 -3.82
C VAL A 249 -11.21 6.50 -3.36
N GLU A 250 -11.56 7.21 -2.30
CA GLU A 250 -12.95 7.23 -1.79
C GLU A 250 -13.92 7.82 -2.82
N ASN A 251 -13.52 8.91 -3.50
CA ASN A 251 -14.32 9.51 -4.56
C ASN A 251 -14.50 8.56 -5.75
N ALA A 252 -13.46 7.82 -6.13
CA ALA A 252 -13.53 6.83 -7.21
C ALA A 252 -14.44 5.67 -6.83
N MET A 253 -14.31 5.11 -5.62
CA MET A 253 -15.18 4.06 -5.09
C MET A 253 -16.66 4.48 -5.13
N ILE A 254 -16.98 5.69 -4.68
CA ILE A 254 -18.35 6.24 -4.71
C ILE A 254 -18.85 6.38 -6.14
N LYS A 255 -18.06 6.99 -7.05
CA LYS A 255 -18.46 7.23 -8.44
C LYS A 255 -18.68 5.95 -9.23
N LEU A 256 -17.90 4.90 -8.94
CA LEU A 256 -18.02 3.60 -9.58
C LEU A 256 -19.12 2.73 -8.93
N GLY A 257 -19.51 3.06 -7.70
CA GLY A 257 -20.46 2.25 -6.92
C GLY A 257 -19.91 0.86 -6.63
N LEU A 258 -18.58 0.73 -6.42
CA LEU A 258 -17.96 -0.56 -6.13
C LEU A 258 -18.42 -1.10 -4.77
N PRO A 259 -18.74 -2.41 -4.66
CA PRO A 259 -19.00 -3.04 -3.39
C PRO A 259 -17.86 -2.80 -2.39
N ARG A 260 -18.21 -2.45 -1.15
CA ARG A 260 -17.22 -2.26 -0.08
C ARG A 260 -16.79 -3.61 0.48
N LEU A 261 -15.49 -3.89 0.37
CA LEU A 261 -14.88 -5.07 0.97
C LEU A 261 -14.92 -4.98 2.51
N LYS A 262 -14.86 -6.13 3.16
CA LYS A 262 -14.89 -6.25 4.63
C LYS A 262 -13.68 -7.03 5.11
N VAL A 263 -13.27 -6.74 6.34
CA VAL A 263 -12.29 -7.57 7.06
C VAL A 263 -13.07 -8.56 7.92
N LEU A 264 -12.65 -9.82 7.93
CA LEU A 264 -13.14 -10.75 8.95
C LEU A 264 -12.70 -10.23 10.31
N SER A 265 -13.66 -9.93 11.17
CA SER A 265 -13.37 -9.65 12.57
C SER A 265 -12.62 -10.85 13.11
N SER A 266 -11.31 -10.70 13.37
CA SER A 266 -10.59 -11.71 14.15
C SER A 266 -11.35 -11.86 15.47
N PRO A 267 -11.55 -13.09 15.99
CA PRO A 267 -12.05 -13.23 17.34
C PRO A 267 -11.11 -12.41 18.23
N SER A 268 -11.69 -11.47 18.97
CA SER A 268 -11.00 -10.50 19.82
C SER A 268 -9.90 -11.18 20.64
N LEU A 269 -8.63 -10.86 20.36
CA LEU A 269 -7.59 -11.07 21.34
C LEU A 269 -7.80 -10.05 22.46
N CYS A 270 -7.84 -10.58 23.69
CA CYS A 270 -7.95 -9.86 24.95
C CYS A 270 -7.18 -8.53 24.93
N THR A 271 -7.82 -7.53 25.53
CA THR A 271 -7.18 -6.30 26.00
C THR A 271 -5.90 -6.62 26.78
N ASP A 272 -4.75 -6.29 26.21
CA ASP A 272 -3.62 -5.77 26.95
C ASP A 272 -3.03 -4.63 26.12
N SER A 273 -3.53 -3.44 26.41
CA SER A 273 -3.00 -2.19 25.87
C SER A 273 -1.60 -1.97 26.43
N LEU A 274 -0.59 -2.03 25.56
CA LEU A 274 0.77 -1.54 25.80
C LEU A 274 0.84 -0.01 26.06
N PHE A 275 -0.31 0.67 26.13
CA PHE A 275 -0.46 2.09 26.48
C PHE A 275 -1.46 2.31 27.63
N ALA A 276 -1.63 1.35 28.54
CA ALA A 276 -2.22 1.68 29.84
C ALA A 276 -1.24 2.62 30.60
N PRO A 277 -1.67 3.80 31.07
CA PRO A 277 -0.83 4.62 31.92
C PRO A 277 -0.60 3.86 33.23
N THR A 278 0.61 3.38 33.45
CA THR A 278 1.07 3.03 34.80
C THR A 278 1.06 4.31 35.61
N LYS A 279 -0.05 4.52 36.33
CA LYS A 279 -0.02 5.37 37.53
C LYS A 279 1.05 4.77 38.43
N SER A 280 2.19 5.45 38.56
CA SER A 280 3.07 5.25 39.72
C SER A 280 2.23 5.44 40.98
N PRO A 281 2.17 4.47 41.89
CA PRO A 281 1.83 4.77 43.26
C PRO A 281 2.99 5.61 43.80
N ALA A 282 2.68 6.84 44.18
CA ALA A 282 3.53 7.66 45.00
C ALA A 282 3.86 6.93 46.30
N ALA A 283 5.03 7.27 46.83
CA ALA A 283 5.52 6.91 48.14
C ALA A 283 4.43 7.00 49.21
N ASP A 284 4.23 5.91 49.95
CA ASP A 284 3.97 5.89 51.38
C ASP A 284 3.79 4.44 51.81
N GLU A 285 4.88 3.78 52.22
CA GLU A 285 4.80 2.76 53.26
C GLU A 285 6.15 2.67 54.02
N PRO A 286 6.11 2.47 55.34
CA PRO A 286 7.25 2.72 56.22
C PRO A 286 8.24 1.55 56.27
N ALA A 287 9.46 1.88 56.67
CA ALA A 287 10.57 0.97 56.89
C ALA A 287 10.22 -0.17 57.88
N ILE A 288 10.36 -1.42 57.43
CA ILE A 288 10.37 -2.59 58.32
C ILE A 288 11.80 -2.73 58.87
N THR A 289 11.94 -2.58 60.19
CA THR A 289 13.14 -2.96 60.96
C THR A 289 12.86 -4.24 61.77
N PRO A 290 13.91 -4.99 62.19
CA PRO A 290 13.87 -6.42 62.40
C PRO A 290 13.46 -6.82 63.82
N ARG A 291 13.06 -8.09 64.02
CA ARG A 291 12.96 -8.71 65.35
C ARG A 291 13.82 -9.96 65.47
N VAL A 292 14.70 -9.88 66.47
CA VAL A 292 15.49 -10.91 67.13
C VAL A 292 14.60 -11.70 68.09
N GLU A 293 14.85 -13.01 68.25
CA GLU A 293 14.69 -13.80 69.49
C GLU A 293 15.32 -15.21 69.23
N THR A 294 16.61 -15.42 69.57
CA THR A 294 17.17 -16.11 70.78
C THR A 294 16.89 -17.61 70.95
N GLU A 295 17.97 -18.37 70.73
CA GLU A 295 18.50 -19.62 71.34
C GLU A 295 17.60 -20.64 72.08
N SER A 296 17.81 -21.92 71.75
CA SER A 296 17.92 -23.02 72.73
C SER A 296 18.70 -24.22 72.18
N ASN A 297 20.02 -24.17 72.40
CA ASN A 297 20.92 -25.21 72.93
C ASN A 297 20.56 -26.72 72.96
N LEU A 298 21.63 -27.51 72.67
CA LEU A 298 22.00 -28.88 73.14
C LEU A 298 21.33 -30.06 72.40
N THR A 299 21.98 -31.18 72.03
CA THR A 299 23.27 -31.80 72.40
C THR A 299 23.57 -32.99 71.48
N LEU A 300 24.87 -33.31 71.35
CA LEU A 300 25.54 -34.53 70.83
C LEU A 300 25.54 -34.77 69.32
#